data_AF-A0A9N9N933-F1
#
_entry.id   AF-A0A9N9N933-F1
#
_cell.length_a   1.000
_cell.length_b   1.000
_cell.length_c   1.000
_cell.angle_alpha   90.00
_cell.angle_beta   90.00
_cell.angle_gamma   90.00
#
_symmetry.space_group_name_H-M   'P 1'
#
loop_
_entity.id
_entity.type
_entity.pdbx_description
1 polymer ?
#
loop_
_entity_poly.entity_id
_entity_poly.type
_entity_poly.pdbx_seq_one_letter_code
_entity_poly.pdbx_strand_id
1 'polypeptide(L)'
;MSTRQGPGIRISIDRGGTFTDCIGIVPVPTSKEYPTGRREIVIKLLSDDPQNYPDAPREGIRRILEIATGKPHPRNKPVDTSLIANDGADIIKGISGEYVKVLQKPADAYLTPCIRKYIDGFVSGFDENMEKNTRLEFMQSDGGLVPVNKFSGFKAILSGPAGGVVGYASTSFSENERDPVIGFDMGDVSRFDGLYEHVFETTTAGITIQAPQLDINT
;
A
#
# COMPACT_ATOMS: atom_id res chain seq x y z
N MET A 1 10.44 10.64 -28.15
CA MET A 1 10.75 10.21 -26.77
C MET A 1 10.78 11.47 -25.92
N SER A 2 9.71 11.73 -25.14
CA SER A 2 9.65 12.92 -24.27
C SER A 2 10.36 12.57 -22.97
N THR A 3 11.58 13.07 -22.80
CA THR A 3 12.34 12.99 -21.55
C THR A 3 11.62 13.80 -20.47
N ARG A 4 11.22 13.16 -19.35
CA ARG A 4 10.57 13.82 -18.21
C ARG A 4 11.39 15.04 -17.74
N GLN A 5 10.76 16.21 -17.71
CA GLN A 5 11.29 17.40 -17.03
C GLN A 5 10.63 17.50 -15.65
N GLY A 6 11.17 16.79 -14.65
CA GLY A 6 10.78 16.95 -13.24
C GLY A 6 10.55 15.65 -12.46
N PRO A 7 10.50 15.74 -11.11
CA PRO A 7 10.12 14.62 -10.24
C PRO A 7 8.69 14.15 -10.55
N GLY A 8 8.47 12.84 -10.54
CA GLY A 8 7.15 12.26 -10.80
C GLY A 8 6.21 12.33 -9.58
N ILE A 9 4.95 11.96 -9.79
CA ILE A 9 3.93 11.86 -8.75
C ILE A 9 4.17 10.59 -7.95
N ARG A 10 4.33 10.70 -6.63
CA ARG A 10 4.36 9.52 -5.74
C ARG A 10 2.94 9.19 -5.32
N ILE A 11 2.61 7.91 -5.31
CA ILE A 11 1.27 7.46 -4.94
C ILE A 11 1.41 6.39 -3.89
N SER A 12 0.72 6.56 -2.77
CA SER A 12 0.59 5.55 -1.74
C SER A 12 -0.87 5.14 -1.60
N ILE A 13 -1.12 3.84 -1.44
CA ILE A 13 -2.49 3.29 -1.38
C ILE A 13 -2.55 2.31 -0.24
N ASP A 14 -3.45 2.54 0.71
CA ASP A 14 -3.84 1.56 1.71
C ASP A 14 -5.21 0.97 1.35
N ARG A 15 -5.24 -0.33 1.06
CA ARG A 15 -6.48 -1.05 0.79
C ARG A 15 -6.93 -1.79 2.05
N GLY A 16 -7.91 -1.22 2.75
CA GLY A 16 -8.61 -1.89 3.85
C GLY A 16 -9.78 -2.78 3.40
N GLY A 17 -10.45 -3.40 4.36
CA GLY A 17 -11.62 -4.27 4.10
C GLY A 17 -12.84 -3.50 3.58
N THR A 18 -13.08 -2.29 4.09
CA THR A 18 -14.24 -1.46 3.72
C THR A 18 -13.85 -0.31 2.80
N PHE A 19 -12.75 0.38 3.10
CA PHE A 19 -12.30 1.56 2.37
C PHE A 19 -10.88 1.37 1.85
N THR A 20 -10.62 2.01 0.71
CA THR A 20 -9.28 2.17 0.13
C THR A 20 -8.90 3.64 0.19
N ASP A 21 -7.83 3.93 0.91
CA ASP A 21 -7.26 5.26 1.07
C ASP A 21 -6.08 5.44 0.12
N CYS A 22 -6.10 6.50 -0.67
CA CYS A 22 -5.07 6.80 -1.65
C CYS A 22 -4.55 8.22 -1.42
N ILE A 23 -3.23 8.37 -1.38
CA ILE A 23 -2.56 9.66 -1.33
C ILE A 23 -1.64 9.81 -2.53
N GLY A 24 -1.77 10.93 -3.25
CA GLY A 24 -0.91 11.35 -4.34
C GLY A 24 -0.11 12.57 -3.93
N ILE A 25 1.21 12.46 -3.93
CA ILE A 25 2.13 13.57 -3.70
C ILE A 25 2.60 14.08 -5.06
N VAL A 26 2.05 15.23 -5.46
CA VAL A 26 2.36 15.90 -6.73
C VAL A 26 3.42 16.97 -6.48
N PRO A 27 4.59 16.88 -7.12
CA PRO A 27 5.59 17.94 -7.05
C PRO A 27 5.07 19.23 -7.71
N VAL A 28 5.18 20.35 -7.01
CA VAL A 28 4.76 21.67 -7.49
C VAL A 28 5.80 22.72 -7.12
N PRO A 29 5.91 23.84 -7.87
CA PRO A 29 6.80 24.92 -7.50
C PRO A 29 6.49 25.44 -6.09
N THR A 30 7.52 25.68 -5.29
CA THR A 30 7.37 26.23 -3.95
C THR A 30 6.65 27.58 -4.02
N SER A 31 5.59 27.72 -3.23
CA SER A 31 4.78 28.93 -3.15
C SER A 31 4.30 29.15 -1.72
N LYS A 32 3.61 30.27 -1.46
CA LYS A 32 2.95 30.47 -0.16
C LYS A 32 1.90 29.40 0.15
N GLU A 33 1.28 28.85 -0.90
CA GLU A 33 0.29 27.76 -0.79
C GLU A 33 0.96 26.39 -0.61
N TYR A 34 2.11 26.17 -1.28
CA TYR A 34 2.87 24.93 -1.23
C TYR A 34 4.30 25.17 -0.72
N PRO A 35 4.50 25.43 0.58
CA PRO A 35 5.81 25.75 1.15
C PRO A 35 6.80 24.56 1.05
N THR A 36 6.29 23.33 1.02
CA THR A 36 7.09 22.10 0.88
C THR A 36 7.40 21.74 -0.57
N GLY A 37 6.86 22.49 -1.55
CA GLY A 37 6.96 22.15 -2.97
C GLY A 37 6.18 20.88 -3.35
N ARG A 38 5.17 20.53 -2.55
CA ARG A 38 4.33 19.34 -2.73
C ARG A 38 2.87 19.69 -2.55
N ARG A 39 2.04 19.18 -3.45
CA ARG A 39 0.58 19.19 -3.34
C ARG A 39 0.11 17.77 -3.05
N GLU A 40 -0.69 17.62 -2.01
CA GLU A 40 -1.27 16.34 -1.61
C GLU A 40 -2.68 16.20 -2.18
N ILE A 41 -2.96 15.04 -2.76
CA ILE A 41 -4.28 14.64 -3.26
C ILE A 41 -4.71 13.40 -2.49
N VAL A 42 -5.77 13.52 -1.68
CA VAL A 42 -6.29 12.41 -0.88
C VAL A 42 -7.61 11.93 -1.47
N ILE A 43 -7.75 10.61 -1.64
CA ILE A 43 -8.94 9.97 -2.19
C ILE A 43 -9.31 8.78 -1.30
N LYS A 44 -10.57 8.73 -0.88
CA LYS A 44 -11.15 7.57 -0.20
C LYS A 44 -12.19 6.91 -1.12
N LEU A 45 -12.06 5.61 -1.32
CA LEU A 45 -12.95 4.77 -2.14
C LEU A 45 -13.54 3.64 -1.30
N LEU A 46 -14.67 3.09 -1.72
CA LEU A 46 -15.11 1.79 -1.21
C LEU A 46 -14.15 0.71 -1.76
N SER A 47 -13.72 -0.21 -0.91
CA SER A 47 -12.82 -1.29 -1.32
C SER A 47 -13.45 -2.30 -2.27
N ASP A 48 -14.78 -2.38 -2.26
CA ASP A 48 -15.58 -3.19 -3.18
C ASP A 48 -16.79 -2.37 -3.68
N ASP A 49 -16.76 -2.02 -4.96
CA ASP A 49 -17.81 -1.26 -5.65
C ASP A 49 -17.83 -1.61 -7.16
N PRO A 50 -18.19 -2.87 -7.49
CA PRO A 50 -18.06 -3.40 -8.84
C PRO A 50 -18.96 -2.70 -9.86
N GLN A 51 -19.99 -1.96 -9.41
CA GLN A 51 -20.86 -1.16 -10.28
C GLN A 51 -20.13 0.06 -10.85
N ASN A 52 -19.13 0.59 -10.14
CA ASN A 52 -18.43 1.81 -10.52
C ASN A 52 -17.01 1.54 -11.03
N TYR A 53 -16.27 0.61 -10.42
CA TYR A 53 -14.91 0.27 -10.79
C TYR A 53 -14.55 -1.18 -10.42
N PRO A 54 -13.74 -1.89 -11.24
CA PRO A 54 -13.36 -3.28 -10.94
C PRO A 54 -12.29 -3.43 -9.85
N ASP A 55 -11.53 -2.35 -9.57
CA ASP A 55 -10.42 -2.38 -8.62
C ASP A 55 -10.23 -1.00 -8.00
N ALA A 56 -10.38 -0.92 -6.67
CA ALA A 56 -10.31 0.34 -5.94
C ALA A 56 -8.91 0.99 -5.96
N PRO A 57 -7.80 0.25 -5.73
CA PRO A 57 -6.46 0.82 -5.87
C PRO A 57 -6.20 1.48 -7.22
N ARG A 58 -6.52 0.78 -8.33
CA ARG A 58 -6.35 1.33 -9.68
C ARG A 58 -7.25 2.53 -9.93
N GLU A 59 -8.49 2.51 -9.46
CA GLU A 59 -9.38 3.68 -9.53
C GLU A 59 -8.81 4.87 -8.76
N GLY A 60 -8.19 4.62 -7.60
CA GLY A 60 -7.47 5.62 -6.80
C GLY A 60 -6.35 6.28 -7.60
N ILE A 61 -5.46 5.49 -8.20
CA ILE A 61 -4.39 5.99 -9.07
C ILE A 61 -4.94 6.80 -10.24
N ARG A 62 -5.97 6.28 -10.92
CA ARG A 62 -6.62 6.95 -12.05
C ARG A 62 -7.14 8.33 -11.65
N ARG A 63 -7.85 8.44 -10.52
CA ARG A 63 -8.39 9.72 -10.04
C ARG A 63 -7.28 10.68 -9.58
N ILE A 64 -6.24 10.19 -8.91
CA ILE A 64 -5.08 11.02 -8.54
C ILE A 64 -4.43 11.62 -9.78
N LEU A 65 -4.17 10.81 -10.81
CA LEU A 65 -3.57 11.26 -12.05
C LEU A 65 -4.48 12.24 -12.81
N GLU A 66 -5.79 12.01 -12.84
CA GLU A 66 -6.75 12.93 -13.45
C GLU A 66 -6.76 14.30 -12.74
N ILE A 67 -6.77 14.33 -11.40
CA ILE A 67 -6.72 15.56 -10.60
C ILE A 67 -5.36 16.27 -10.75
N ALA A 68 -4.26 15.51 -10.78
CA ALA A 68 -2.91 16.07 -10.88
C ALA A 68 -2.64 16.68 -12.26
N THR A 69 -3.16 16.07 -13.32
CA THR A 69 -2.88 16.47 -14.71
C THR A 69 -3.94 17.38 -15.32
N GLY A 70 -5.15 17.38 -14.75
CA GLY A 70 -6.33 17.98 -15.38
C GLY A 70 -6.76 17.27 -16.67
N LYS A 71 -6.19 16.09 -16.98
CA LYS A 71 -6.52 15.32 -18.19
C LYS A 71 -7.44 14.16 -17.83
N PRO A 72 -8.50 13.90 -18.61
CA PRO A 72 -9.39 12.79 -18.35
C PRO A 72 -8.67 11.45 -18.51
N HIS A 73 -8.88 10.54 -17.56
CA HIS A 73 -8.38 9.16 -17.63
C HIS A 73 -9.59 8.21 -17.70
N PRO A 74 -10.07 7.82 -18.90
CA PRO A 74 -11.28 6.99 -19.04
C PRO A 74 -11.14 5.62 -18.36
N ARG A 75 -12.17 5.19 -17.61
CA ARG A 75 -12.18 3.92 -16.86
C ARG A 75 -12.00 2.66 -17.73
N ASN A 76 -12.34 2.75 -19.02
CA ASN A 76 -12.26 1.66 -20.00
C ASN A 76 -10.92 1.63 -20.77
N LYS A 77 -9.96 2.47 -20.39
CA LYS A 77 -8.62 2.49 -20.98
C LYS A 77 -7.56 2.21 -19.91
N PRO A 78 -6.42 1.63 -20.31
CA PRO A 78 -5.28 1.53 -19.41
C PRO A 78 -4.89 2.91 -18.88
N VAL A 79 -4.51 2.95 -17.60
CA VAL A 79 -4.07 4.18 -16.94
C VAL A 79 -2.65 4.52 -17.41
N ASP A 80 -2.44 5.76 -17.88
CA ASP A 80 -1.12 6.27 -18.29
C ASP A 80 -0.23 6.49 -17.06
N THR A 81 0.91 5.79 -17.02
CA THR A 81 1.84 5.81 -15.87
C THR A 81 3.03 6.74 -16.10
N SER A 82 3.06 7.45 -17.23
CA SER A 82 4.17 8.30 -17.66
C SER A 82 4.49 9.46 -16.72
N LEU A 83 3.67 9.73 -15.70
CA LEU A 83 3.91 10.75 -14.68
C LEU A 83 4.15 10.20 -13.27
N ILE A 84 4.02 8.89 -13.04
CA ILE A 84 4.26 8.28 -11.73
C ILE A 84 5.76 8.18 -11.45
N ALA A 85 6.22 8.61 -10.29
CA ALA A 85 7.63 8.65 -9.95
C ALA A 85 8.29 7.26 -10.06
N ASN A 86 9.51 7.22 -10.60
CA ASN A 86 10.27 5.97 -10.75
C ASN A 86 10.96 5.57 -9.42
N ASP A 87 10.87 6.41 -8.39
CA ASP A 87 11.45 6.21 -7.06
C ASP A 87 10.44 5.70 -6.01
N GLY A 88 9.14 5.58 -6.33
CA GLY A 88 8.17 4.91 -5.47
C GLY A 88 6.71 5.18 -5.85
N ALA A 89 5.99 4.13 -6.27
CA ALA A 89 4.57 4.01 -6.03
C ALA A 89 4.42 2.99 -4.89
N ASP A 90 4.18 3.49 -3.67
CA ASP A 90 4.04 2.69 -2.47
C ASP A 90 2.61 2.13 -2.41
N ILE A 91 2.32 1.09 -3.19
CA ILE A 91 1.02 0.44 -3.12
C ILE A 91 1.02 -0.47 -1.87
N ILE A 92 0.67 0.11 -0.73
CA ILE A 92 0.43 -0.57 0.55
C ILE A 92 -0.85 -1.42 0.43
N LYS A 93 -0.77 -2.52 -0.30
CA LYS A 93 -1.84 -3.51 -0.26
C LYS A 93 -1.69 -4.36 1.00
N GLY A 94 -2.46 -4.05 2.03
CA GLY A 94 -2.88 -5.03 3.00
C GLY A 94 -3.76 -6.09 2.33
N ILE A 95 -3.36 -7.35 2.37
CA ILE A 95 -4.34 -8.41 2.15
C ILE A 95 -5.11 -8.56 3.47
N SER A 96 -6.32 -8.00 3.53
CA SER A 96 -7.26 -8.27 4.63
C SER A 96 -7.52 -9.78 4.65
N GLY A 97 -6.95 -10.45 5.64
CA GLY A 97 -6.84 -11.90 5.69
C GLY A 97 -8.15 -12.58 6.02
N GLU A 98 -8.98 -12.85 5.02
CA GLU A 98 -10.02 -13.88 5.15
C GLU A 98 -9.50 -15.30 4.79
N TYR A 99 -8.22 -15.41 4.40
CA TYR A 99 -7.66 -16.62 3.79
C TYR A 99 -6.29 -17.02 4.36
N VAL A 100 -6.12 -17.11 5.67
CA VAL A 100 -4.87 -17.73 6.19
C VAL A 100 -5.20 -18.82 7.19
N LYS A 101 -5.43 -20.01 6.65
CA LYS A 101 -5.44 -21.27 7.39
C LYS A 101 -4.19 -22.06 7.01
N VAL A 102 -3.45 -22.51 8.03
CA VAL A 102 -2.43 -23.59 8.01
C VAL A 102 -0.97 -23.17 7.71
N LEU A 103 -0.04 -23.84 8.41
CA LEU A 103 1.44 -23.88 8.32
C LEU A 103 2.11 -23.22 7.08
N GLN A 104 3.23 -22.53 7.33
CA GLN A 104 3.93 -21.61 6.40
C GLN A 104 4.12 -22.10 4.95
N LYS A 105 4.50 -23.36 4.73
CA LYS A 105 4.81 -23.89 3.38
C LYS A 105 3.54 -24.18 2.57
N PRO A 106 2.53 -24.90 3.10
CA PRO A 106 1.22 -25.03 2.45
C PRO A 106 0.52 -23.70 2.18
N ALA A 107 0.56 -22.75 3.12
CA ALA A 107 -0.07 -21.43 2.92
C ALA A 107 0.57 -20.64 1.79
N ASP A 108 1.90 -20.59 1.69
CA ASP A 108 2.57 -19.88 0.60
C ASP A 108 2.26 -20.50 -0.77
N ALA A 109 2.19 -21.83 -0.85
CA ALA A 109 1.81 -22.55 -2.07
C ALA A 109 0.35 -22.29 -2.48
N TYR A 110 -0.54 -22.08 -1.51
CA TYR A 110 -1.95 -21.77 -1.77
C TYR A 110 -2.18 -20.30 -2.11
N LEU A 111 -1.50 -19.38 -1.40
CA LEU A 111 -1.71 -17.94 -1.50
C LEU A 111 -0.96 -17.31 -2.66
N THR A 112 0.25 -17.75 -2.95
CA THR A 112 1.07 -17.16 -4.01
C THR A 112 0.37 -17.14 -5.38
N PRO A 113 -0.29 -18.22 -5.85
CA PRO A 113 -1.04 -18.18 -7.11
C PRO A 113 -2.19 -17.17 -7.09
N CYS A 114 -2.93 -17.07 -5.98
CA CYS A 114 -4.03 -16.11 -5.81
C CYS A 114 -3.51 -14.66 -5.83
N ILE A 115 -2.40 -14.39 -5.15
CA ILE A 115 -1.75 -13.07 -5.14
C ILE A 115 -1.24 -12.71 -6.53
N ARG A 116 -0.59 -13.64 -7.24
CA ARG A 116 -0.12 -13.38 -8.61
C ARG A 116 -1.27 -13.06 -9.54
N LYS A 117 -2.35 -13.83 -9.50
CA LYS A 117 -3.55 -13.54 -10.28
C LYS A 117 -4.12 -12.14 -10.00
N TYR A 118 -4.10 -11.71 -8.74
CA TYR A 118 -4.49 -10.35 -8.38
C TYR A 118 -3.52 -9.30 -8.95
N ILE A 119 -2.21 -9.50 -8.79
CA ILE A 119 -1.18 -8.57 -9.27
C ILE A 119 -1.28 -8.43 -10.79
N ASP A 120 -1.42 -9.55 -11.50
CA ASP A 120 -1.57 -9.57 -12.96
C ASP A 120 -2.83 -8.79 -13.38
N GLY A 121 -3.95 -8.99 -12.67
CA GLY A 121 -5.18 -8.23 -12.89
C GLY A 121 -5.01 -6.73 -12.61
N PHE A 122 -4.31 -6.37 -11.54
CA PHE A 122 -3.99 -4.99 -11.20
C PHE A 122 -3.13 -4.34 -12.28
N VAL A 123 -1.99 -4.95 -12.63
CA VAL A 123 -1.03 -4.46 -13.62
C VAL A 123 -1.66 -4.37 -15.02
N SER A 124 -2.56 -5.30 -15.38
CA SER A 124 -3.26 -5.27 -16.68
C SER A 124 -4.11 -4.02 -16.92
N GLY A 125 -4.45 -3.28 -15.86
CA GLY A 125 -5.20 -2.03 -15.95
C GLY A 125 -4.34 -0.79 -16.22
N PHE A 126 -3.02 -0.94 -16.37
CA PHE A 126 -2.07 0.14 -16.64
C PHE A 126 -1.47 -0.01 -18.04
N ASP A 127 -0.85 1.06 -18.53
CA ASP A 127 -0.09 1.02 -19.77
C ASP A 127 1.15 0.10 -19.69
N GLU A 128 1.75 -0.18 -20.85
CA GLU A 128 2.97 -1.00 -20.96
C GLU A 128 4.21 -0.39 -20.29
N ASN A 129 4.10 0.86 -19.81
CA ASN A 129 5.18 1.58 -19.16
C ASN A 129 5.22 1.33 -17.66
N MET A 130 4.15 0.80 -17.06
CA MET A 130 4.07 0.54 -15.62
C MET A 130 5.26 -0.30 -15.13
N GLU A 131 5.54 -1.42 -15.79
CA GLU A 131 6.66 -2.31 -15.40
C GLU A 131 8.04 -1.73 -15.72
N LYS A 132 8.13 -0.79 -16.66
CA LYS A 132 9.40 -0.21 -17.13
C LYS A 132 9.80 1.03 -16.36
N ASN A 133 8.81 1.83 -15.94
CA ASN A 133 9.01 3.18 -15.42
C ASN A 133 8.42 3.37 -14.02
N THR A 134 7.75 2.39 -13.42
CA THR A 134 7.17 2.56 -12.09
C THR A 134 7.72 1.53 -11.12
N ARG A 135 8.26 2.01 -10.00
CA ARG A 135 8.67 1.15 -8.89
C ARG A 135 7.42 0.80 -8.08
N LEU A 136 6.84 -0.36 -8.39
CA LEU A 136 5.68 -0.91 -7.69
C LEU A 136 6.13 -1.76 -6.50
N GLU A 137 5.83 -1.28 -5.29
CA GLU A 137 6.18 -1.97 -4.04
C GLU A 137 4.95 -2.28 -3.20
N PHE A 138 5.05 -3.37 -2.44
CA PHE A 138 4.02 -3.87 -1.55
C PHE A 138 4.54 -3.91 -0.12
N MET A 139 3.67 -3.58 0.83
CA MET A 139 3.95 -3.73 2.25
C MET A 139 4.05 -5.21 2.63
N GLN A 140 5.03 -5.56 3.44
CA GLN A 140 5.23 -6.89 4.00
C GLN A 140 4.78 -6.93 5.47
N SER A 141 4.62 -8.15 6.00
CA SER A 141 4.28 -8.41 7.40
C SER A 141 5.25 -7.83 8.44
N ASP A 142 6.48 -7.54 8.02
CA ASP A 142 7.54 -6.96 8.85
C ASP A 142 7.57 -5.42 8.84
N GLY A 143 6.61 -4.77 8.15
CA GLY A 143 6.56 -3.32 7.99
C GLY A 143 7.48 -2.75 6.89
N GLY A 144 8.21 -3.61 6.17
CA GLY A 144 9.05 -3.21 5.04
C GLY A 144 8.32 -3.23 3.70
N LEU A 145 8.84 -2.48 2.73
CA LEU A 145 8.39 -2.51 1.34
C LEU A 145 9.21 -3.51 0.52
N VAL A 146 8.54 -4.26 -0.36
CA VAL A 146 9.18 -5.18 -1.30
C VAL A 146 8.67 -4.96 -2.73
N PRO A 147 9.56 -4.99 -3.74
CA PRO A 147 9.14 -4.97 -5.13
C PRO A 147 8.17 -6.12 -5.46
N VAL A 148 7.19 -5.83 -6.32
CA VAL A 148 6.13 -6.77 -6.72
C VAL A 148 6.64 -8.15 -7.18
N ASN A 149 7.79 -8.19 -7.86
CA ASN A 149 8.40 -9.43 -8.37
C ASN A 149 8.95 -10.36 -7.28
N LYS A 150 9.17 -9.85 -6.06
CA LYS A 150 9.68 -10.57 -4.89
C LYS A 150 8.61 -10.75 -3.81
N PHE A 151 7.36 -10.36 -4.10
CA PHE A 151 6.23 -10.50 -3.20
C PHE A 151 5.68 -11.94 -3.28
N SER A 152 5.39 -12.54 -2.12
CA SER A 152 4.87 -13.91 -2.01
C SER A 152 3.70 -13.99 -1.04
N GLY A 153 2.96 -15.09 -1.11
CA GLY A 153 1.84 -15.43 -0.22
C GLY A 153 2.15 -15.14 1.25
N PHE A 154 3.25 -15.71 1.71
CA PHE A 154 3.73 -15.61 3.07
C PHE A 154 3.97 -14.17 3.55
N LYS A 155 4.60 -13.34 2.70
CA LYS A 155 4.96 -11.96 3.02
C LYS A 155 3.76 -11.02 3.09
N ALA A 156 2.65 -11.42 2.46
CA ALA A 156 1.44 -10.62 2.39
C ALA A 156 0.55 -10.73 3.63
N ILE A 157 0.76 -11.75 4.46
CA ILE A 157 -0.06 -12.02 5.65
C ILE A 157 0.13 -10.89 6.67
N LEU A 158 -0.95 -10.24 7.11
CA LEU A 158 -0.92 -9.10 8.04
C LEU A 158 -0.14 -7.85 7.56
N SER A 159 0.08 -7.73 6.24
CA SER A 159 0.74 -6.55 5.64
C SER A 159 -0.02 -5.24 5.84
N GLY A 160 -1.36 -5.28 5.93
CA GLY A 160 -2.19 -4.08 6.13
C GLY A 160 -2.01 -3.48 7.52
N PRO A 161 -2.28 -4.25 8.59
CA PRO A 161 -2.07 -3.78 9.96
C PRO A 161 -0.62 -3.34 10.20
N ALA A 162 0.36 -4.02 9.59
CA ALA A 162 1.76 -3.60 9.66
C ALA A 162 2.00 -2.20 9.09
N GLY A 163 1.33 -1.83 7.99
CA GLY A 163 1.36 -0.49 7.44
C GLY A 163 0.76 0.56 8.39
N GLY A 164 -0.32 0.21 9.09
CA GLY A 164 -0.91 1.04 10.15
C GLY A 164 0.08 1.30 11.29
N VAL A 165 0.79 0.26 11.75
CA VAL A 165 1.84 0.36 12.78
C VAL A 165 2.96 1.30 12.36
N VAL A 166 3.53 1.09 11.17
CA VAL A 166 4.57 1.95 10.61
C VAL A 166 4.08 3.39 10.48
N GLY A 167 2.83 3.57 10.07
CA GLY A 167 2.18 4.87 9.92
C GLY A 167 2.14 5.66 11.23
N TYR A 168 1.45 5.15 12.26
CA TYR A 168 1.32 5.90 13.51
C TYR A 168 2.67 6.01 14.25
N ALA A 169 3.53 4.99 14.18
CA ALA A 169 4.86 5.05 14.79
C ALA A 169 5.66 6.22 14.20
N SER A 170 5.68 6.35 12.87
CA SER A 170 6.45 7.40 12.19
C SER A 170 5.89 8.81 12.39
N THR A 171 4.58 8.95 12.63
CA THR A 171 3.94 10.27 12.78
C THR A 171 3.78 10.74 14.21
N SER A 172 3.64 9.81 15.16
CA SER A 172 3.25 10.11 16.53
C SER A 172 4.37 9.87 17.54
N PHE A 173 5.39 9.07 17.21
CA PHE A 173 6.55 8.89 18.08
C PHE A 173 7.55 10.03 17.88
N SER A 174 7.84 10.75 18.96
CA SER A 174 8.89 11.76 19.01
C SER A 174 10.15 11.15 19.61
N GLU A 175 11.26 11.15 18.86
CA GLU A 175 12.57 10.70 19.37
C GLU A 175 13.05 11.52 20.59
N ASN A 176 12.56 12.75 20.73
CA ASN A 176 12.92 13.62 21.85
C ASN A 176 12.14 13.29 23.12
N GLU A 177 10.84 12.96 22.99
CA GLU A 177 9.94 12.72 24.12
C GLU A 177 9.90 11.24 24.49
N ARG A 178 10.06 10.35 23.50
CA ARG A 178 10.03 8.88 23.61
C ARG A 178 8.80 8.33 24.31
N ASP A 179 7.68 9.04 24.19
CA ASP A 179 6.40 8.57 24.72
C ASP A 179 5.93 7.35 23.92
N PRO A 180 5.60 6.23 24.60
CA PRO A 180 5.10 5.04 23.91
C PRO A 180 3.71 5.31 23.32
N VAL A 181 3.50 4.80 22.11
CA VAL A 181 2.27 5.00 21.33
C VAL A 181 1.50 3.70 21.24
N ILE A 182 0.18 3.78 21.44
CA ILE A 182 -0.75 2.67 21.23
C ILE A 182 -1.62 3.01 20.02
N GLY A 183 -1.59 2.13 19.02
CA GLY A 183 -2.44 2.20 17.85
C GLY A 183 -3.74 1.45 18.08
N PHE A 184 -4.85 2.07 17.70
CA PHE A 184 -6.15 1.42 17.58
C PHE A 184 -6.61 1.55 16.14
N ASP A 185 -6.64 0.43 15.41
CA ASP A 185 -7.30 0.31 14.12
C ASP A 185 -8.54 -0.58 14.30
N MET A 186 -9.59 -0.43 13.50
CA MET A 186 -10.86 -1.12 13.74
C MET A 186 -10.71 -2.65 13.73
N GLY A 187 -10.57 -3.24 14.93
CA GLY A 187 -10.35 -4.68 15.13
C GLY A 187 -8.94 -5.04 15.60
N ASP A 188 -7.98 -4.11 15.52
CA ASP A 188 -6.57 -4.38 15.77
C ASP A 188 -5.98 -3.40 16.80
N VAL A 189 -5.14 -3.91 17.70
CA VAL A 189 -4.39 -3.10 18.69
C VAL A 189 -2.90 -3.44 18.62
N SER A 190 -2.06 -2.40 18.58
CA SER A 190 -0.61 -2.52 18.47
C SER A 190 0.11 -1.48 19.33
N ARG A 191 1.40 -1.71 19.62
CA ARG A 191 2.23 -0.84 20.46
C ARG A 191 3.54 -0.47 19.77
N PHE A 192 4.06 0.71 20.09
CA PHE A 192 5.37 1.17 19.64
C PHE A 192 6.04 2.03 20.72
N ASP A 193 7.26 1.68 21.12
CA ASP A 193 8.03 2.37 22.17
C ASP A 193 9.42 2.88 21.68
N GLY A 194 9.60 2.92 20.36
CA GLY A 194 10.88 3.23 19.69
C GLY A 194 11.52 2.01 19.01
N LEU A 195 11.02 0.80 19.29
CA LEU A 195 11.34 -0.39 18.51
C LEU A 195 10.04 -1.00 17.98
N TYR A 196 10.10 -1.52 16.75
CA TYR A 196 9.04 -2.37 16.23
C TYR A 196 9.09 -3.70 16.98
N GLU A 197 8.04 -4.04 17.73
CA GLU A 197 7.94 -5.35 18.37
C GLU A 197 7.65 -6.39 17.28
N HIS A 198 8.61 -7.30 17.05
CA HIS A 198 8.42 -8.41 16.12
C HIS A 198 8.13 -9.68 16.90
N VAL A 199 6.98 -10.30 16.62
CA VAL A 199 6.66 -11.63 17.12
C VAL A 199 7.05 -12.64 16.05
N PHE A 200 7.77 -13.67 16.46
CA PHE A 200 8.15 -14.77 15.57
C PHE A 200 7.11 -15.90 15.55
N GLU A 201 6.25 -15.96 16.56
CA GLU A 201 5.24 -16.99 16.76
C GLU A 201 3.93 -16.40 17.30
N THR A 202 2.93 -16.24 16.44
CA THR A 202 1.61 -15.68 16.81
C THR A 202 0.53 -16.72 16.60
N THR A 203 -0.41 -16.83 17.55
CA THR A 203 -1.61 -17.67 17.40
C THR A 203 -2.79 -16.81 17.00
N THR A 204 -3.02 -16.67 15.70
CA THR A 204 -4.18 -15.94 15.16
C THR A 204 -5.26 -16.94 14.78
N ALA A 205 -6.50 -16.73 15.23
CA ALA A 205 -7.65 -17.61 14.97
C ALA A 205 -7.42 -19.11 15.30
N GLY A 206 -6.62 -19.40 16.34
CA GLY A 206 -6.36 -20.76 16.82
C GLY A 206 -5.28 -21.54 16.06
N ILE A 207 -4.50 -20.87 15.20
CA ILE A 207 -3.41 -21.49 14.41
C ILE A 207 -2.10 -20.72 14.66
N THR A 208 -1.03 -21.46 14.93
CA THR A 208 0.32 -20.91 15.16
C THR A 208 1.04 -20.61 13.84
N ILE A 209 1.45 -19.35 13.64
CA ILE A 209 2.22 -18.87 12.50
C ILE A 209 3.65 -18.56 12.96
N GLN A 210 4.67 -19.14 12.31
CA GLN A 210 6.08 -18.93 12.67
C GLN A 210 6.82 -17.95 11.74
N ALA A 211 6.38 -16.70 11.66
CA ALA A 211 6.92 -15.68 10.75
C ALA A 211 7.35 -14.44 11.53
N PRO A 212 8.41 -13.71 11.13
CA PRO A 212 8.63 -12.37 11.66
C PRO A 212 7.47 -11.47 11.22
N GLN A 213 6.69 -11.00 12.20
CA GLN A 213 5.53 -10.15 12.01
C GLN A 213 5.56 -9.05 13.07
N LEU A 214 5.02 -7.87 12.77
CA LEU A 214 4.77 -6.87 13.81
C LEU A 214 3.76 -7.41 14.82
N ASP A 215 3.95 -7.14 16.12
CA ASP A 215 3.05 -7.56 17.19
C ASP A 215 1.73 -6.79 17.10
N ILE A 216 0.72 -7.45 16.54
CA ILE A 216 -0.61 -6.90 16.32
C ILE A 216 -1.61 -7.90 16.86
N ASN A 217 -2.42 -7.44 17.83
CA ASN A 217 -3.49 -8.24 18.43
C ASN A 217 -4.80 -7.95 17.71
N THR A 218 -5.37 -9.00 17.12
CA THR A 218 -6.63 -9.00 16.35
C THR A 218 -7.67 -9.88 17.03
#